data_AF-A0A9P7IZI5-F1
#
_entry.id   AF-A0A9P7IZI5-F1
#
_cell.length_a   1.000
_cell.length_b   1.000
_cell.length_c   1.000
_cell.angle_alpha   90.00
_cell.angle_beta   90.00
_cell.angle_gamma   90.00
#
_symmetry.space_group_name_H-M   'P 1'
#
loop_
_entity.id
_entity.type
_entity.pdbx_description
1 polymer ?
#
loop_
_entity_poly.entity_id
_entity_poly.type
_entity_poly.pdbx_seq_one_letter_code
_entity_poly.pdbx_strand_id
1 'polypeptide(L)'
;MYYLSNELDMAMILVVLLAQKRESLLYCAQPVLNLAKTCLWVGRCASHNTVNLADTKNSWGLAATGVGAIVCTCHNLTCPSSVEDLQKGERYVNIDYLFFSTLQHSDEVLVLNVSYDIACQWSKHLWERMSCYPSQIHFASDSKPKSHLPAYIAACQTSYSLNLIKGMARTDGEAIEHEWSNMNPIAISTQEMGPGSRHDILDNNFSDWNWHKVSNLGPSLLKKIKEAIPECYQHAIDLQDFKKAIPSSGRSA
;
A
#
# COMPACT_ATOMS: atom_id res chain seq x y z
N MET A 1 21.68 17.60 19.88
CA MET A 1 21.85 17.53 18.43
C MET A 1 21.53 16.09 18.07
N TYR A 2 20.33 15.85 17.53
CA TYR A 2 19.93 14.52 17.06
C TYR A 2 20.40 14.45 15.60
N TYR A 3 21.11 13.39 15.23
CA TYR A 3 21.57 13.19 13.85
C TYR A 3 20.43 12.50 13.07
N LEU A 4 20.39 12.56 11.74
CA LEU A 4 19.53 11.69 10.91
C LEU A 4 20.43 10.81 10.02
N SER A 5 19.98 9.60 9.70
CA SER A 5 20.77 8.61 8.94
C SER A 5 21.08 9.13 7.53
N ASN A 6 22.31 8.91 7.05
CA ASN A 6 22.69 9.08 5.65
C ASN A 6 21.95 8.12 4.69
N GLU A 7 21.37 7.03 5.23
CA GLU A 7 20.50 6.10 4.52
C GLU A 7 19.10 6.19 5.13
N LEU A 8 18.19 6.88 4.46
CA LEU A 8 16.78 6.80 4.80
C LEU A 8 16.28 5.45 4.29
N ASP A 9 15.99 4.53 5.21
CA ASP A 9 15.21 3.34 4.85
C ASP A 9 13.79 3.82 4.55
N MET A 10 13.50 3.98 3.26
CA MET A 10 12.17 4.26 2.74
C MET A 10 11.31 3.04 3.03
N ALA A 11 10.35 3.18 3.92
CA ALA A 11 9.46 2.09 4.22
C ALA A 11 8.31 2.05 3.22
N MET A 12 8.15 0.91 2.57
CA MET A 12 7.14 0.70 1.56
C MET A 12 5.86 0.21 2.23
N ILE A 13 5.01 1.10 2.74
CA ILE A 13 3.63 0.70 3.05
C ILE A 13 2.75 1.18 1.91
N LEU A 14 1.92 0.27 1.41
CA LEU A 14 0.94 0.62 0.41
C LEU A 14 -0.42 0.07 0.85
N VAL A 15 -1.41 0.95 0.91
CA VAL A 15 -2.77 0.63 1.35
C VAL A 15 -3.72 1.05 0.24
N VAL A 16 -4.32 0.06 -0.42
CA VAL A 16 -5.32 0.29 -1.47
C VAL A 16 -6.67 0.64 -0.84
N LEU A 17 -6.87 1.90 -0.52
CA LEU A 17 -8.22 2.41 -0.21
C LEU A 17 -9.10 2.36 -1.47
N LEU A 18 -9.87 1.27 -1.64
CA LEU A 18 -10.97 1.21 -2.61
C LEU A 18 -12.27 1.73 -1.97
N ALA A 19 -12.50 3.03 -2.05
CA ALA A 19 -13.82 3.59 -1.79
C ALA A 19 -14.75 3.26 -2.97
N GLN A 20 -15.43 2.11 -2.94
CA GLN A 20 -16.51 1.85 -3.89
C GLN A 20 -17.77 2.57 -3.40
N LYS A 21 -18.10 3.70 -4.03
CA LYS A 21 -19.28 4.52 -3.69
C LYS A 21 -20.56 3.70 -3.85
N ARG A 22 -21.47 3.90 -2.90
CA ARG A 22 -22.69 3.10 -2.66
C ARG A 22 -23.66 3.13 -3.85
N GLU A 23 -23.67 2.07 -4.66
CA GLU A 23 -24.87 1.67 -5.38
C GLU A 23 -25.13 0.15 -5.26
N SER A 24 -26.15 -0.14 -4.44
CA SER A 24 -27.11 -1.26 -4.56
C SER A 24 -26.64 -2.73 -4.46
N LEU A 25 -27.23 -3.39 -3.44
CA LEU A 25 -27.64 -4.81 -3.34
C LEU A 25 -26.57 -5.82 -2.85
N LEU A 26 -26.67 -6.25 -1.59
CA LEU A 26 -27.49 -7.36 -1.04
C LEU A 26 -26.80 -8.73 -1.15
N TYR A 27 -26.79 -9.42 0.00
CA TYR A 27 -26.66 -10.86 0.27
C TYR A 27 -25.35 -11.46 0.83
N CYS A 28 -25.57 -12.05 2.02
CA CYS A 28 -24.96 -13.20 2.71
C CYS A 28 -23.51 -13.13 3.19
N ALA A 29 -23.36 -12.81 4.48
CA ALA A 29 -22.32 -13.36 5.34
C ALA A 29 -23.00 -14.17 6.46
N GLN A 30 -22.51 -15.40 6.69
CA GLN A 30 -22.69 -16.11 7.96
C GLN A 30 -21.33 -16.66 8.43
N PRO A 31 -21.16 -16.84 9.76
CA PRO A 31 -19.89 -16.68 10.45
C PRO A 31 -19.35 -18.01 10.98
N VAL A 32 -18.20 -18.01 11.66
CA VAL A 32 -18.01 -18.60 13.02
C VAL A 32 -16.53 -18.52 13.47
N LEU A 33 -16.37 -17.75 14.55
CA LEU A 33 -15.46 -17.79 15.70
C LEU A 33 -14.70 -19.10 16.01
N ASN A 34 -13.43 -19.04 16.47
CA ASN A 34 -13.09 -19.00 17.91
C ASN A 34 -11.59 -19.25 18.25
N LEU A 35 -11.09 -18.41 19.16
CA LEU A 35 -10.19 -18.66 20.32
C LEU A 35 -8.69 -18.97 20.14
N ALA A 36 -7.92 -17.88 20.29
CA ALA A 36 -6.98 -17.61 21.40
C ALA A 36 -5.70 -18.45 21.58
N LYS A 37 -4.53 -17.80 21.42
CA LYS A 37 -3.61 -17.34 22.49
C LYS A 37 -2.18 -17.12 21.96
N THR A 38 -1.49 -16.18 22.63
CA THR A 38 -0.04 -15.88 22.70
C THR A 38 0.59 -14.97 21.64
N CYS A 39 1.41 -14.04 22.15
CA CYS A 39 2.26 -13.05 21.48
C CYS A 39 3.48 -13.69 20.78
N LEU A 40 4.05 -12.94 19.82
CA LEU A 40 5.21 -13.25 18.97
C LEU A 40 5.01 -14.45 18.03
N TRP A 41 4.54 -14.18 16.81
CA TRP A 41 4.50 -15.18 15.75
C TRP A 41 5.31 -14.74 14.54
N VAL A 42 6.49 -15.34 14.43
CA VAL A 42 7.21 -15.42 13.16
C VAL A 42 6.46 -16.44 12.30
N GLY A 43 5.65 -15.95 11.36
CA GLY A 43 4.84 -16.81 10.50
C GLY A 43 5.68 -17.55 9.47
N ARG A 44 5.28 -18.80 9.16
CA ARG A 44 5.80 -19.72 8.12
C ARG A 44 5.64 -19.21 6.66
N CYS A 45 6.02 -17.96 6.39
CA CYS A 45 6.36 -17.48 5.06
C CYS A 45 7.88 -17.29 5.01
N ALA A 46 8.50 -17.33 3.83
CA ALA A 46 9.94 -17.09 3.72
C ALA A 46 10.28 -15.76 4.43
N SER A 47 11.28 -15.79 5.31
CA SER A 47 11.68 -14.63 6.10
C SER A 47 12.06 -13.50 5.16
N HIS A 48 11.35 -12.38 5.21
CA HIS A 48 11.72 -11.21 4.43
C HIS A 48 12.98 -10.63 5.06
N ASN A 49 14.12 -10.79 4.38
CA ASN A 49 15.39 -10.26 4.83
C ASN A 49 15.32 -8.74 5.03
N THR A 50 14.49 -8.01 4.28
CA THR A 50 14.39 -6.54 4.33
C THR A 50 13.91 -6.00 5.69
N VAL A 51 12.89 -6.60 6.32
CA VAL A 51 12.42 -6.17 7.65
C VAL A 51 13.48 -6.49 8.70
N ASN A 52 14.05 -7.70 8.63
CA ASN A 52 15.09 -8.15 9.54
C ASN A 52 16.39 -7.32 9.40
N LEU A 53 16.71 -6.84 8.20
CA LEU A 53 17.86 -5.96 7.92
C LEU A 53 17.60 -4.52 8.36
N ALA A 54 16.42 -3.96 8.09
CA ALA A 54 16.04 -2.62 8.53
C ALA A 54 16.09 -2.48 10.06
N ASP A 55 15.71 -3.51 10.81
CA ASP A 55 15.78 -3.52 12.28
C ASP A 55 17.22 -3.67 12.84
N THR A 56 18.19 -4.04 12.00
CA THR A 56 19.61 -4.23 12.39
C THR A 56 20.50 -3.00 12.15
N LYS A 57 20.03 -1.98 11.41
CA LYS A 57 20.82 -0.75 11.21
C LYS A 57 20.97 0.02 12.52
N ASN A 58 22.17 0.56 12.74
CA ASN A 58 22.48 1.34 13.94
C ASN A 58 21.72 2.67 13.91
N SER A 59 20.67 2.77 14.71
CA SER A 59 19.76 3.92 14.82
C SER A 59 20.10 4.84 15.99
N TRP A 60 21.22 4.60 16.66
CA TRP A 60 21.58 5.33 17.86
C TRP A 60 21.89 6.80 17.54
N GLY A 61 21.21 7.71 18.25
CA GLY A 61 21.33 9.14 18.03
C GLY A 61 20.45 9.70 16.92
N LEU A 62 19.64 8.85 16.26
CA LEU A 62 18.73 9.27 15.20
C LEU A 62 17.34 9.65 15.70
N ALA A 63 16.81 10.79 15.25
CA ALA A 63 15.41 11.16 15.55
C ALA A 63 14.41 10.36 14.69
N ALA A 64 14.79 10.00 13.47
CA ALA A 64 14.04 9.16 12.55
C ALA A 64 15.01 8.34 11.69
N THR A 65 14.64 7.12 11.35
CA THR A 65 15.44 6.23 10.47
C THR A 65 14.93 6.24 9.02
N GLY A 66 13.74 6.81 8.80
CA GLY A 66 13.06 6.77 7.51
C GLY A 66 11.70 7.45 7.59
N VAL A 67 10.97 7.36 6.48
CA VAL A 67 9.59 7.84 6.37
C VAL A 67 8.74 6.68 5.86
N GLY A 68 7.60 6.45 6.51
CA GLY A 68 6.54 5.58 6.01
C GLY A 68 5.43 6.45 5.43
N ALA A 69 4.83 6.00 4.34
CA ALA A 69 3.62 6.64 3.83
C ALA A 69 2.57 5.61 3.42
N ILE A 70 1.33 6.05 3.36
CA ILE A 70 0.18 5.33 2.82
C ILE A 70 -0.42 6.20 1.73
N VAL A 71 -0.63 5.62 0.55
CA VAL A 71 -1.26 6.29 -0.59
C VAL A 71 -2.48 5.52 -1.08
N CYS A 72 -3.51 6.24 -1.49
CA CYS A 72 -4.63 5.64 -2.19
C CYS A 72 -4.18 5.25 -3.61
N THR A 73 -4.12 3.95 -3.91
CA THR A 73 -3.76 3.45 -5.26
C THR A 73 -4.72 3.86 -6.36
N CYS A 74 -5.99 4.14 -6.05
CA CYS A 74 -6.99 4.48 -7.06
C CYS A 74 -6.74 5.85 -7.68
N HIS A 75 -6.39 6.80 -6.83
CA HIS A 75 -6.12 8.18 -7.22
C HIS A 75 -4.63 8.46 -7.31
N ASN A 76 -3.80 7.55 -6.80
CA ASN A 76 -2.39 7.75 -6.52
C ASN A 76 -2.22 9.05 -5.73
N LEU A 77 -2.91 9.20 -4.60
CA LEU A 77 -2.83 10.41 -3.77
C LEU A 77 -2.42 10.04 -2.36
N THR A 78 -1.58 10.88 -1.76
CA THR A 78 -1.27 10.82 -0.33
C THR A 78 -2.48 11.26 0.47
N CYS A 79 -2.87 10.44 1.45
CA CYS A 79 -4.04 10.65 2.28
C CYS A 79 -3.72 11.56 3.48
N PRO A 80 -4.73 12.14 4.14
CA PRO A 80 -4.51 12.83 5.41
C PRO A 80 -3.95 11.87 6.47
N SER A 81 -3.00 12.36 7.30
CA SER A 81 -2.33 11.58 8.35
C SER A 81 -1.69 10.27 7.87
N SER A 82 -1.24 10.26 6.60
CA SER A 82 -0.75 9.05 5.96
C SER A 82 0.75 9.03 5.75
N VAL A 83 1.49 10.02 6.24
CA VAL A 83 2.95 10.09 6.19
C VAL A 83 3.50 10.27 7.60
N GLU A 84 4.51 9.49 7.98
CA GLU A 84 5.09 9.56 9.31
C GLU A 84 6.58 9.20 9.32
N ASP A 85 7.33 9.85 10.22
CA ASP A 85 8.71 9.49 10.49
C ASP A 85 8.78 8.15 11.25
N LEU A 86 9.67 7.27 10.79
CA LEU A 86 9.89 5.96 11.41
C LEU A 86 10.93 6.07 12.51
N GLN A 87 10.57 5.69 13.73
CA GLN A 87 11.50 5.69 14.86
C GLN A 87 12.62 4.67 14.70
N LYS A 88 12.29 3.51 14.13
CA LYS A 88 13.23 2.43 13.85
C LYS A 88 12.64 1.47 12.81
N GLY A 89 12.94 1.73 11.55
CA GLY A 89 12.53 0.93 10.40
C GLY A 89 11.02 0.64 10.33
N GLU A 90 10.68 -0.41 9.59
CA GLU A 90 9.30 -0.84 9.33
C GLU A 90 8.66 -1.65 10.46
N ARG A 91 8.88 -1.28 11.72
CA ARG A 91 8.27 -2.00 12.84
C ARG A 91 6.76 -1.98 12.72
N TYR A 92 6.12 -3.11 13.00
CA TYR A 92 4.67 -3.22 12.93
C TYR A 92 3.95 -2.15 13.74
N VAL A 93 4.49 -1.70 14.88
CA VAL A 93 3.90 -0.60 15.65
C VAL A 93 3.81 0.72 14.88
N ASN A 94 4.81 1.04 14.05
CA ASN A 94 4.82 2.23 13.19
C ASN A 94 3.82 2.04 12.05
N ILE A 95 3.85 0.86 11.40
CA ILE A 95 2.96 0.56 10.27
C ILE A 95 1.50 0.55 10.69
N ASP A 96 1.20 -0.06 11.83
CA ASP A 96 -0.15 -0.12 12.43
C ASP A 96 -0.64 1.28 12.75
N TYR A 97 0.17 2.11 13.42
CA TYR A 97 -0.23 3.46 13.78
C TYR A 97 -0.49 4.31 12.53
N LEU A 98 0.39 4.25 11.53
CA LEU A 98 0.20 4.93 10.26
C LEU A 98 -1.08 4.46 9.55
N PHE A 99 -1.31 3.16 9.52
CA PHE A 99 -2.50 2.54 8.94
C PHE A 99 -3.78 3.00 9.62
N PHE A 100 -3.88 2.86 10.94
CA PHE A 100 -5.05 3.25 11.70
C PHE A 100 -5.29 4.77 11.71
N SER A 101 -4.22 5.57 11.73
CA SER A 101 -4.31 7.03 11.65
C SER A 101 -4.83 7.50 10.29
N THR A 102 -4.39 6.87 9.19
CA THR A 102 -4.90 7.19 7.85
C THR A 102 -6.38 6.84 7.72
N LEU A 103 -6.79 5.71 8.30
CA LEU A 103 -8.16 5.22 8.19
C LEU A 103 -9.21 6.05 8.94
N GLN A 104 -8.80 6.85 9.93
CA GLN A 104 -9.70 7.80 10.59
C GLN A 104 -10.28 8.84 9.63
N HIS A 105 -9.61 9.09 8.50
CA HIS A 105 -10.07 10.03 7.48
C HIS A 105 -10.84 9.34 6.34
N SER A 106 -11.22 8.08 6.54
CA SER A 106 -11.75 7.19 5.50
C SER A 106 -13.15 6.64 5.85
N ASP A 107 -14.00 7.47 6.47
CA ASP A 107 -15.33 7.08 6.97
C ASP A 107 -16.28 6.52 5.90
N GLU A 108 -16.04 6.83 4.62
CA GLU A 108 -16.86 6.37 3.49
C GLU A 108 -16.36 5.08 2.83
N VAL A 109 -15.28 4.47 3.34
CA VAL A 109 -14.66 3.28 2.72
C VAL A 109 -15.38 2.01 3.16
N LEU A 110 -16.14 1.43 2.23
CA LEU A 110 -16.85 0.16 2.43
C LEU A 110 -15.95 -1.07 2.30
N VAL A 111 -14.91 -1.01 1.47
CA VAL A 111 -14.02 -2.14 1.18
C VAL A 111 -12.58 -1.68 1.20
N LEU A 112 -11.83 -2.13 2.19
CA LEU A 112 -10.40 -1.85 2.28
C LEU A 112 -9.59 -3.04 1.78
N ASN A 113 -8.77 -2.80 0.75
CA ASN A 113 -7.74 -3.72 0.34
C ASN A 113 -6.38 -3.11 0.73
N VAL A 114 -5.44 -3.88 1.24
CA VAL A 114 -4.09 -3.34 1.53
C VAL A 114 -3.15 -3.98 0.53
N SER A 115 -2.20 -3.30 -0.08
CA SER A 115 -1.19 -3.98 -0.90
C SER A 115 0.17 -3.69 -0.33
N TYR A 116 0.72 -4.57 0.49
CA TYR A 116 2.00 -4.36 1.17
C TYR A 116 2.89 -5.58 0.99
N ASP A 117 4.19 -5.40 0.78
CA ASP A 117 5.13 -6.49 0.48
C ASP A 117 5.12 -7.62 1.50
N ILE A 118 4.87 -7.30 2.77
CA ILE A 118 4.76 -8.28 3.85
C ILE A 118 3.34 -8.32 4.43
N ALA A 119 2.32 -7.91 3.68
CA ALA A 119 0.93 -7.89 4.16
C ALA A 119 0.49 -9.24 4.72
N CYS A 120 0.91 -10.34 4.09
CA CYS A 120 0.59 -11.70 4.55
C CYS A 120 1.15 -12.02 5.95
N GLN A 121 2.24 -11.35 6.37
CA GLN A 121 2.84 -11.50 7.69
C GLN A 121 2.24 -10.49 8.67
N TRP A 122 2.25 -9.21 8.27
CA TRP A 122 1.80 -8.08 9.08
C TRP A 122 0.33 -8.23 9.52
N SER A 123 -0.54 -8.68 8.62
CA SER A 123 -1.98 -8.76 8.85
C SER A 123 -2.45 -9.79 9.87
N LYS A 124 -1.66 -10.84 10.11
CA LYS A 124 -2.09 -12.00 10.92
C LYS A 124 -2.57 -11.60 12.31
N HIS A 125 -1.94 -10.60 12.90
CA HIS A 125 -2.23 -10.11 14.24
C HIS A 125 -2.65 -8.64 14.25
N LEU A 126 -2.97 -8.06 13.09
CA LEU A 126 -3.29 -6.62 13.00
C LEU A 126 -4.44 -6.24 13.92
N TRP A 127 -5.51 -7.03 13.93
CA TRP A 127 -6.69 -6.78 14.76
C TRP A 127 -6.44 -6.97 16.25
N GLU A 128 -5.58 -7.95 16.61
CA GLU A 128 -5.13 -8.12 17.99
C GLU A 128 -4.30 -6.91 18.44
N ARG A 129 -3.40 -6.43 17.58
CA ARG A 129 -2.58 -5.24 17.85
C ARG A 129 -3.42 -3.96 17.93
N MET A 130 -4.49 -3.84 17.13
CA MET A 130 -5.42 -2.71 17.19
C MET A 130 -5.95 -2.49 18.61
N SER A 131 -6.21 -3.56 19.37
CA SER A 131 -6.71 -3.48 20.75
C SER A 131 -5.73 -2.80 21.73
N CYS A 132 -4.44 -2.72 21.39
CA CYS A 132 -3.43 -2.04 22.18
C CYS A 132 -3.41 -0.52 21.95
N TYR A 133 -4.12 -0.02 20.94
CA TYR A 133 -4.21 1.40 20.63
C TYR A 133 -5.41 2.06 21.30
N PRO A 134 -5.43 3.41 21.45
CA PRO A 134 -6.60 4.13 21.94
C PRO A 134 -7.82 3.91 21.03
N SER A 135 -9.01 3.83 21.62
CA SER A 135 -10.25 3.54 20.88
C SER A 135 -10.58 4.55 19.78
N GLN A 136 -10.03 5.77 19.88
CA GLN A 136 -10.18 6.84 18.90
C GLN A 136 -9.56 6.49 17.54
N ILE A 137 -8.55 5.62 17.53
CA ILE A 137 -7.87 5.21 16.30
C ILE A 137 -8.29 3.81 15.83
N HIS A 138 -9.24 3.18 16.52
CA HIS A 138 -9.74 1.87 16.11
C HIS A 138 -10.56 1.98 14.84
N PHE A 139 -10.38 1.00 13.95
CA PHE A 139 -11.12 0.92 12.69
C PHE A 139 -12.14 -0.22 12.74
N ALA A 140 -13.40 0.09 12.43
CA ALA A 140 -14.54 -0.80 12.67
C ALA A 140 -14.96 -1.67 11.45
N SER A 141 -14.07 -1.87 10.46
CA SER A 141 -14.43 -2.57 9.22
C SER A 141 -13.57 -3.82 8.95
N ASP A 142 -14.20 -4.82 8.33
CA ASP A 142 -13.62 -6.10 7.92
C ASP A 142 -12.62 -5.92 6.76
N SER A 143 -11.47 -5.29 7.03
CA SER A 143 -10.43 -5.09 6.03
C SER A 143 -9.73 -6.41 5.66
N LYS A 144 -9.48 -6.63 4.36
CA LYS A 144 -8.72 -7.79 3.86
C LYS A 144 -7.39 -7.31 3.27
N PRO A 145 -6.28 -7.49 3.99
CA PRO A 145 -4.96 -7.12 3.49
C PRO A 145 -4.47 -8.04 2.36
N LYS A 146 -3.56 -7.54 1.52
CA LYS A 146 -3.03 -8.19 0.31
C LYS A 146 -1.54 -7.92 0.11
N SER A 147 -0.81 -8.89 -0.44
CA SER A 147 0.62 -8.78 -0.74
C SER A 147 0.87 -8.32 -2.18
N HIS A 148 1.77 -7.36 -2.38
CA HIS A 148 2.53 -7.23 -3.62
C HIS A 148 3.73 -8.20 -3.49
N LEU A 149 4.15 -8.86 -4.58
CA LEU A 149 5.31 -9.76 -4.76
C LEU A 149 4.98 -11.16 -5.33
N PRO A 150 5.81 -11.68 -6.26
CA PRO A 150 5.79 -13.09 -6.70
C PRO A 150 6.26 -14.09 -5.63
N ALA A 151 6.73 -13.63 -4.47
CA ALA A 151 7.68 -14.37 -3.63
C ALA A 151 7.06 -15.25 -2.52
N TYR A 152 5.75 -15.41 -2.47
CA TYR A 152 5.11 -16.17 -1.41
C TYR A 152 4.54 -17.46 -1.97
N ILE A 153 4.66 -18.55 -1.20
CA ILE A 153 4.12 -19.89 -1.47
C ILE A 153 2.82 -19.84 -2.30
N ALA A 154 2.59 -20.80 -3.19
CA ALA A 154 1.46 -20.77 -4.15
C ALA A 154 0.09 -20.40 -3.53
N ALA A 155 -0.14 -20.76 -2.26
CA ALA A 155 -1.33 -20.37 -1.50
C ALA A 155 -1.49 -18.85 -1.29
N CYS A 156 -0.39 -18.11 -1.10
CA CYS A 156 -0.40 -16.65 -0.97
C CYS A 156 -0.61 -15.96 -2.31
N GLN A 157 -0.04 -16.47 -3.40
CA GLN A 157 -0.20 -15.86 -4.73
C GLN A 157 -1.68 -15.78 -5.14
N THR A 158 -2.47 -16.82 -4.88
CA THR A 158 -3.90 -16.82 -5.22
C THR A 158 -4.72 -15.99 -4.24
N SER A 159 -4.53 -16.19 -2.93
CA SER A 159 -5.29 -15.51 -1.87
C SER A 159 -5.06 -13.99 -1.86
N TYR A 160 -3.89 -13.56 -2.34
CA TYR A 160 -3.46 -12.17 -2.34
C TYR A 160 -3.20 -11.64 -3.75
N SER A 161 -3.82 -12.18 -4.80
CA SER A 161 -3.71 -11.60 -6.15
C SER A 161 -4.71 -10.45 -6.34
N LEU A 162 -4.27 -9.28 -6.85
CA LEU A 162 -5.21 -8.19 -7.17
C LEU A 162 -6.16 -8.62 -8.29
N ASN A 163 -5.65 -9.42 -9.23
CA ASN A 163 -6.40 -9.88 -10.38
C ASN A 163 -7.56 -10.83 -10.00
N LEU A 164 -7.54 -11.42 -8.80
CA LEU A 164 -8.57 -12.33 -8.32
C LEU A 164 -9.55 -11.67 -7.34
N ILE A 165 -9.30 -10.43 -6.93
CA ILE A 165 -10.16 -9.70 -6.01
C ILE A 165 -11.12 -8.82 -6.81
N LYS A 166 -12.43 -9.02 -6.59
CA LYS A 166 -13.47 -8.22 -7.21
C LYS A 166 -13.33 -6.75 -6.81
N GLY A 167 -13.37 -5.85 -7.79
CA GLY A 167 -13.27 -4.39 -7.58
C GLY A 167 -11.86 -3.81 -7.71
N MET A 168 -10.82 -4.64 -7.82
CA MET A 168 -9.42 -4.19 -7.93
C MET A 168 -8.96 -3.79 -9.33
N ALA A 169 -9.80 -3.96 -10.35
CA ALA A 169 -9.44 -3.72 -11.75
C ALA A 169 -8.05 -4.31 -12.11
N ARG A 170 -7.26 -3.62 -12.94
CA ARG A 170 -5.86 -3.95 -13.24
C ARG A 170 -4.91 -3.00 -12.50
N THR A 171 -5.14 -2.79 -11.21
CA THR A 171 -4.23 -2.02 -10.36
C THR A 171 -2.90 -2.76 -10.22
N ASP A 172 -1.79 -2.05 -10.41
CA ASP A 172 -0.43 -2.58 -10.22
C ASP A 172 -0.10 -2.76 -8.73
N GLY A 173 -0.48 -1.78 -7.91
CA GLY A 173 -0.01 -1.70 -6.53
C GLY A 173 1.41 -1.14 -6.45
N GLU A 174 1.78 -0.21 -7.32
CA GLU A 174 3.11 0.45 -7.33
C GLU A 174 3.00 1.97 -7.17
N ALA A 175 1.81 2.48 -6.80
CA ALA A 175 1.56 3.92 -6.66
C ALA A 175 2.56 4.63 -5.74
N ILE A 176 2.93 4.00 -4.62
CA ILE A 176 3.88 4.57 -3.66
C ILE A 176 5.30 4.65 -4.21
N GLU A 177 5.73 3.68 -5.02
CA GLU A 177 7.07 3.67 -5.62
C GLU A 177 7.26 4.85 -6.58
N HIS A 178 6.21 5.17 -7.34
CA HIS A 178 6.20 6.36 -8.18
C HIS A 178 6.31 7.64 -7.34
N GLU A 179 5.67 7.69 -6.16
CA GLU A 179 5.76 8.82 -5.25
C GLU A 179 7.17 8.97 -4.65
N TRP A 180 7.76 7.86 -4.21
CA TRP A 180 9.13 7.83 -3.68
C TRP A 180 10.16 8.35 -4.66
N SER A 181 10.01 8.04 -5.96
CA SER A 181 10.92 8.58 -6.97
C SER A 181 11.01 10.12 -6.95
N ASN A 182 9.94 10.81 -6.55
CA ASN A 182 9.88 12.26 -6.43
C ASN A 182 10.26 12.75 -5.01
N MET A 183 9.94 11.97 -3.97
CA MET A 183 10.17 12.37 -2.57
C MET A 183 11.57 12.06 -2.05
N ASN A 184 12.29 11.10 -2.65
CA ASN A 184 13.63 10.72 -2.21
C ASN A 184 14.60 11.90 -2.08
N PRO A 185 14.68 12.86 -3.04
CA PRO A 185 15.54 14.03 -2.89
C PRO A 185 15.15 14.96 -1.73
N ILE A 186 13.86 15.10 -1.45
CA ILE A 186 13.34 15.94 -0.35
C ILE A 186 13.64 15.28 0.99
N ALA A 187 13.52 13.95 1.06
CA ALA A 187 13.83 13.21 2.26
C ALA A 187 15.30 13.40 2.66
N ILE A 188 16.22 13.43 1.69
CA ILE A 188 17.65 13.73 1.89
C ILE A 188 17.87 15.18 2.34
N SER A 189 17.22 16.16 1.69
CA SER A 189 17.42 17.58 2.05
C SER A 189 16.90 17.94 3.45
N THR A 190 15.95 17.15 3.96
CA THR A 190 15.34 17.34 5.28
C THR A 190 16.05 16.57 6.41
N GLN A 191 17.20 15.93 6.15
CA GLN A 191 17.93 15.13 7.15
C GLN A 191 18.49 15.97 8.30
N GLU A 192 18.99 17.17 8.07
CA GLU A 192 19.59 17.99 9.14
C GLU A 192 18.58 18.96 9.78
N MET A 193 17.31 18.84 9.42
CA MET A 193 16.27 19.75 9.86
C MET A 193 15.72 19.37 11.24
N GLY A 194 15.33 20.40 12.01
CA GLY A 194 14.56 20.18 13.25
C GLY A 194 13.20 19.53 12.96
N PRO A 195 12.61 18.81 13.94
CA PRO A 195 11.43 17.96 13.71
C PRO A 195 10.24 18.73 13.13
N GLY A 196 9.91 19.91 13.67
CA GLY A 196 8.79 20.71 13.15
C GLY A 196 9.03 21.18 11.71
N SER A 197 10.20 21.77 11.43
CA SER A 197 10.52 22.25 10.10
C SER A 197 10.61 21.11 9.06
N ARG A 198 11.07 19.92 9.47
CA ARG A 198 11.05 18.72 8.64
C ARG A 198 9.62 18.32 8.28
N HIS A 199 8.73 18.24 9.26
CA HIS A 199 7.31 17.92 9.04
C HIS A 199 6.64 18.92 8.11
N ASP A 200 6.86 20.22 8.33
CA ASP A 200 6.32 21.28 7.47
C ASP A 200 6.81 21.15 6.02
N ILE A 201 8.10 20.86 5.80
CA ILE A 201 8.61 20.68 4.43
C ILE A 201 8.02 19.42 3.78
N LEU A 202 7.96 18.30 4.50
CA LEU A 202 7.39 17.08 3.96
C LEU A 202 5.91 17.30 3.59
N ASP A 203 5.11 17.84 4.51
CA ASP A 203 3.69 18.11 4.29
C ASP A 203 3.44 19.02 3.07
N ASN A 204 4.23 20.11 2.95
CA ASN A 204 4.15 21.00 1.79
C ASN A 204 4.45 20.28 0.47
N ASN A 205 5.45 19.40 0.43
CA ASN A 205 5.81 18.68 -0.79
C ASN A 205 4.79 17.59 -1.15
N PHE A 206 4.28 16.84 -0.17
CA PHE A 206 3.20 15.87 -0.39
C PHE A 206 1.92 16.57 -0.88
N SER A 207 1.59 17.72 -0.30
CA SER A 207 0.45 18.54 -0.73
C SER A 207 0.65 19.09 -2.15
N ASP A 208 1.84 19.61 -2.47
CA ASP A 208 2.16 20.10 -3.83
C ASP A 208 2.08 18.98 -4.87
N TRP A 209 2.58 17.78 -4.54
CA TRP A 209 2.48 16.62 -5.42
C TRP A 209 1.04 16.20 -5.67
N ASN A 210 0.21 16.16 -4.63
CA ASN A 210 -1.22 15.93 -4.76
C ASN A 210 -1.89 17.01 -5.63
N TRP A 211 -1.56 18.29 -5.43
CA TRP A 211 -2.07 19.39 -6.23
C TRP A 211 -1.70 19.26 -7.71
N HIS A 212 -0.45 18.91 -8.01
CA HIS A 212 0.00 18.66 -9.37
C HIS A 212 -0.75 17.49 -10.02
N LYS A 213 -0.98 16.39 -9.30
CA LYS A 213 -1.74 15.25 -9.81
C LYS A 213 -3.18 15.63 -10.13
N VAL A 214 -3.86 16.33 -9.23
CA VAL A 214 -5.25 16.77 -9.42
C VAL A 214 -5.36 17.77 -10.56
N SER A 215 -4.48 18.78 -10.59
CA SER A 215 -4.49 19.82 -11.62
C SER A 215 -4.19 19.27 -13.02
N ASN A 216 -3.31 18.26 -13.11
CA ASN A 216 -2.95 17.63 -14.38
C ASN A 216 -3.80 16.42 -14.74
N LEU A 217 -4.84 16.09 -13.95
CA LEU A 217 -5.66 14.91 -14.18
C LEU A 217 -6.34 14.96 -15.56
N GLY A 218 -6.94 16.08 -15.92
CA GLY A 218 -7.61 16.27 -17.22
C GLY A 218 -6.66 16.06 -18.41
N PRO A 219 -5.54 16.81 -18.51
CA PRO A 219 -4.54 16.60 -19.56
C PRO A 219 -3.98 15.18 -19.61
N SER A 220 -3.72 14.57 -18.45
CA SER A 220 -3.23 13.18 -18.35
C SER A 220 -4.23 12.17 -18.89
N LEU A 221 -5.51 12.28 -18.51
CA LEU A 221 -6.58 11.42 -19.02
C LEU A 221 -6.77 11.57 -20.52
N LEU A 222 -6.71 12.80 -21.05
CA LEU A 222 -6.80 13.03 -22.49
C LEU A 222 -5.65 12.36 -23.24
N LYS A 223 -4.41 12.49 -22.75
CA LYS A 223 -3.24 11.82 -23.33
C LYS A 223 -3.43 10.30 -23.32
N LYS A 224 -3.80 9.73 -22.18
CA LYS A 224 -4.03 8.28 -22.03
C LYS A 224 -5.13 7.75 -22.94
N ILE A 225 -6.23 8.49 -23.12
CA ILE A 225 -7.32 8.07 -24.03
C ILE A 225 -6.83 8.07 -25.49
N LYS A 226 -6.04 9.08 -25.89
CA LYS A 226 -5.48 9.14 -27.24
C LYS A 226 -4.50 7.99 -27.53
N GLU A 227 -3.79 7.51 -26.52
CA GLU A 227 -2.91 6.33 -26.60
C GLU A 227 -3.72 5.02 -26.57
N ALA A 228 -4.72 4.93 -25.68
CA ALA A 228 -5.49 3.70 -25.46
C ALA A 228 -6.38 3.31 -26.66
N ILE A 229 -6.92 4.27 -27.42
CA ILE A 229 -7.77 3.98 -28.58
C ILE A 229 -7.02 3.19 -29.68
N PRO A 230 -5.86 3.65 -30.20
CA PRO A 230 -5.11 2.90 -31.20
C PRO A 230 -4.56 1.59 -30.64
N GLU A 231 -4.09 1.57 -29.39
CA GLU A 231 -3.63 0.33 -28.73
C GLU A 231 -4.76 -0.70 -28.60
N CYS A 232 -5.98 -0.28 -28.30
CA CYS A 232 -7.14 -1.17 -28.23
C CYS A 232 -7.37 -1.88 -29.57
N TYR A 233 -7.26 -1.16 -30.69
CA TYR A 233 -7.38 -1.74 -32.03
C TYR A 233 -6.25 -2.74 -32.32
N GLN A 234 -5.01 -2.38 -32.00
CA GLN A 234 -3.86 -3.27 -32.18
C GLN A 234 -4.00 -4.54 -31.35
N HIS A 235 -4.33 -4.42 -30.06
CA HIS A 235 -4.53 -5.57 -29.17
C HIS A 235 -5.67 -6.49 -29.64
N ALA A 236 -6.72 -5.95 -30.28
CA ALA A 236 -7.78 -6.76 -30.84
C ALA A 236 -7.30 -7.62 -32.02
N ILE A 237 -6.44 -7.07 -32.89
CA ILE A 237 -5.79 -7.80 -33.99
C ILE A 237 -4.87 -8.88 -33.40
N ASP A 238 -3.99 -8.51 -32.47
CA ASP A 238 -3.03 -9.42 -31.85
C ASP A 238 -3.75 -10.60 -31.18
N LEU A 239 -4.87 -10.33 -30.48
CA LEU A 239 -5.70 -11.37 -29.88
C LEU A 239 -6.33 -12.29 -30.93
N GLN A 240 -6.76 -11.75 -32.08
CA GLN A 240 -7.33 -12.55 -33.15
C GLN A 240 -6.28 -13.46 -33.77
N ASP A 241 -5.07 -12.95 -34.02
CA ASP A 241 -3.98 -13.73 -34.60
C ASP A 241 -3.47 -14.79 -33.64
N PHE A 242 -3.38 -14.47 -32.35
CA PHE A 242 -3.10 -15.45 -31.31
C PHE A 242 -4.15 -16.58 -31.29
N LYS A 243 -5.45 -16.26 -31.39
CA LYS A 243 -6.52 -17.27 -31.44
C LYS A 243 -6.47 -18.16 -32.68
N LYS A 244 -5.97 -17.65 -33.81
CA LYS A 244 -5.77 -18.45 -35.03
C LYS A 244 -4.58 -19.41 -34.88
N ALA A 245 -3.54 -18.98 -34.19
CA ALA A 245 -2.33 -19.78 -33.98
C ALA A 245 -2.54 -20.98 -33.03
N ILE A 246 -3.58 -20.97 -32.18
CA ILE A 246 -3.88 -22.08 -31.26
C ILE A 246 -4.61 -23.22 -32.00
N PRO A 247 -4.02 -24.42 -32.12
CA PRO A 247 -4.63 -25.58 -32.78
C PRO A 247 -5.94 -25.99 -32.12
N SER A 248 -6.89 -26.52 -32.91
CA SER A 248 -8.19 -26.98 -32.42
C SER A 248 -8.11 -28.18 -31.47
N SER A 249 -7.02 -28.95 -31.49
CA SER A 249 -6.80 -30.13 -30.63
C SER A 249 -6.54 -29.80 -29.14
N GLY A 250 -6.30 -28.53 -28.79
CA GLY A 250 -6.09 -28.09 -27.40
C GLY A 250 -7.29 -27.43 -26.73
N ARG A 251 -8.46 -27.34 -27.39
CA ARG A 251 -9.65 -26.61 -26.89
C ARG A 251 -10.63 -27.47 -26.09
N SER A 252 -10.34 -28.76 -25.92
CA SER A 252 -11.15 -29.70 -25.17
C SER A 252 -10.47 -30.05 -23.85
N ALA A 253 -10.66 -29.20 -22.85
CA ALA A 253 -10.50 -29.49 -21.42
C ALA A 253 -11.38 -28.53 -20.62
#